data_AF-A0A7S4V2G0-F1
#
_entry.id   AF-A0A7S4V2G0-F1
#
_cell.length_a   1.000
_cell.length_b   1.000
_cell.length_c   1.000
_cell.angle_alpha   90.00
_cell.angle_beta   90.00
_cell.angle_gamma   90.00
#
_symmetry.space_group_name_H-M   'P 1'
#
loop_
_entity.id
_entity.type
_entity.pdbx_description
1 polymer ?
#
loop_
_entity_poly.entity_id
_entity_poly.type
_entity_poly.pdbx_seq_one_letter_code
_entity_poly.pdbx_strand_id
1 'polypeptide(L)'
;MEPRIFSPLDLAAYNGEDAPEIYISFLGTVYDVTSRPDLYGRSPPGPYHLFAGRECARALATMSMDPDDVGRTDVGDLAALTQKLASAMGPEEVRNAVGRAMRDWQERLAQSYSMVGTMRPWLKGKVDDRAPAPPRPSTGLRGSSAQLREEAELERPTPGPPELVCRKPQLLLQRHFLAPQDCRQLIAMTLRRQAGSRFEKKVRAPLEVEDPRWSPSERALLQSIEERIAELTGGPLHGEETALVGTLTPGGHGGGSSIADHLGLHVDTNAAPWRFCTAIIYLSSVPCGGETVFPAAITEGLPSEEEELAVDAAGRLLDLGFDHTDKALLPGEPPQAAAAARELLGSVTANSGRSVHPEEGSICVFWTRQDDGEIDRHSWHGGAPVPEGDCWKWTLQKFKEVPGSVRQDPAALADFVRHTRGRARTLV
;
A
#
# COMPACT_ATOMS: atom_id res chain seq x y z
N MET A 1 -4.71 11.93 39.07
CA MET A 1 -4.47 10.65 38.36
C MET A 1 -4.03 11.01 36.97
N GLU A 2 -3.00 10.37 36.43
CA GLU A 2 -2.62 10.57 35.03
C GLU A 2 -3.77 10.08 34.11
N PRO A 3 -4.09 10.81 33.03
CA PRO A 3 -5.16 10.41 32.11
C PRO A 3 -4.80 9.09 31.44
N ARG A 4 -5.72 8.12 31.48
CA ARG A 4 -5.52 6.80 30.88
C ARG A 4 -5.50 6.90 29.35
N ILE A 5 -4.61 6.16 28.71
CA ILE A 5 -4.54 6.08 27.24
C ILE A 5 -5.28 4.83 26.77
N PHE A 6 -6.27 4.99 25.89
CA PHE A 6 -7.11 3.90 25.38
C PHE A 6 -6.80 3.59 23.91
N SER A 7 -6.60 2.33 23.53
CA SER A 7 -6.74 1.91 22.13
C SER A 7 -8.22 1.71 21.75
N PRO A 8 -8.59 1.65 20.45
CA PRO A 8 -9.96 1.33 20.04
C PRO A 8 -10.47 0.00 20.60
N LEU A 9 -9.60 -1.00 20.69
CA LEU A 9 -9.93 -2.30 21.27
C LEU A 9 -10.11 -2.20 22.79
N ASP A 10 -9.26 -1.42 23.48
CA ASP A 10 -9.41 -1.21 24.92
C ASP A 10 -10.72 -0.48 25.24
N LEU A 11 -11.08 0.53 24.44
CA LEU A 11 -12.30 1.29 24.64
C LEU A 11 -13.56 0.42 24.42
N ALA A 12 -13.53 -0.50 23.46
CA ALA A 12 -14.67 -1.36 23.09
C ALA A 12 -15.20 -2.23 24.24
N ALA A 13 -14.34 -2.56 25.21
CA ALA A 13 -14.70 -3.31 26.41
C ALA A 13 -15.55 -2.50 27.40
N TYR A 14 -15.56 -1.17 27.32
CA TYR A 14 -16.34 -0.29 28.20
C TYR A 14 -17.67 0.09 27.55
N ASN A 15 -18.47 -0.93 27.24
CA ASN A 15 -19.74 -0.78 26.55
C ASN A 15 -20.97 -1.00 27.44
N GLY A 16 -20.79 -1.19 28.75
CA GLY A 16 -21.85 -1.49 29.71
C GLY A 16 -22.28 -2.96 29.78
N GLU A 17 -21.71 -3.83 28.93
CA GLU A 17 -21.99 -5.28 28.90
C GLU A 17 -20.75 -6.09 29.30
N ASP A 18 -19.61 -5.83 28.64
CA ASP A 18 -18.32 -6.50 28.93
C ASP A 18 -17.66 -5.96 30.20
N ALA A 19 -17.93 -4.70 30.52
CA ALA A 19 -17.63 -4.03 31.77
C ALA A 19 -18.85 -3.20 32.20
N PRO A 20 -19.10 -3.02 33.51
CA PRO A 20 -20.25 -2.24 33.98
C PRO A 20 -20.16 -0.75 33.60
N GLU A 21 -18.95 -0.25 33.32
CA GLU A 21 -18.73 1.12 32.85
C GLU A 21 -19.02 1.30 31.35
N ILE A 22 -19.50 2.49 30.99
CA ILE A 22 -19.80 2.89 29.62
C ILE A 22 -18.96 4.10 29.26
N TYR A 23 -18.00 3.93 28.36
CA TYR A 23 -17.13 5.01 27.88
C TYR A 23 -17.38 5.32 26.40
N ILE A 24 -17.22 6.58 26.04
CA ILE A 24 -17.25 7.03 24.65
C ILE A 24 -16.03 7.89 24.36
N SER A 25 -15.56 7.86 23.11
CA SER A 25 -14.57 8.81 22.62
C SER A 25 -15.24 9.87 21.77
N PHE A 26 -14.77 11.12 21.90
CA PHE A 26 -15.12 12.21 20.99
C PHE A 26 -13.86 13.02 20.67
N LEU A 27 -13.48 13.07 19.39
CA LEU A 27 -12.24 13.73 18.93
C LEU A 27 -11.00 13.26 19.69
N GLY A 28 -10.97 11.98 20.06
CA GLY A 28 -9.87 11.37 20.80
C GLY A 28 -9.86 11.66 22.30
N THR A 29 -10.85 12.34 22.85
CA THR A 29 -11.04 12.48 24.31
C THR A 29 -12.05 11.46 24.81
N VAL A 30 -11.71 10.70 25.86
CA VAL A 30 -12.58 9.63 26.39
C VAL A 30 -13.34 10.12 27.62
N TYR A 31 -14.66 10.02 27.55
CA TYR A 31 -15.60 10.44 28.59
C TYR A 31 -16.28 9.23 29.22
N ASP A 32 -16.47 9.29 30.54
CA ASP A 32 -17.27 8.32 31.29
C ASP A 32 -18.74 8.74 31.32
N VAL A 33 -19.56 7.97 30.62
CA VAL A 33 -21.02 8.17 30.51
C VAL A 33 -21.81 7.10 31.28
N THR A 34 -21.15 6.34 32.16
CA THR A 34 -21.76 5.27 32.97
C THR A 34 -22.94 5.74 33.80
N SER A 35 -22.97 7.03 34.18
CA SER A 35 -24.08 7.63 34.93
C SER A 35 -25.39 7.72 34.14
N ARG A 36 -25.37 7.49 32.81
CA ARG A 36 -26.53 7.59 31.90
C ARG A 36 -26.71 6.32 31.06
N PRO A 37 -26.92 5.14 31.68
CA PRO A 37 -27.17 3.90 30.94
C PRO A 37 -28.50 3.95 30.18
N ASP A 38 -29.43 4.84 30.56
CA ASP A 38 -30.66 5.12 29.83
C ASP A 38 -30.41 5.71 28.43
N LEU A 39 -29.27 6.38 28.22
CA LEU A 39 -28.89 7.00 26.95
C LEU A 39 -27.90 6.16 26.15
N TYR A 40 -26.86 5.63 26.81
CA TYR A 40 -25.74 4.95 26.15
C TYR A 40 -25.70 3.44 26.41
N GLY A 41 -26.54 2.92 27.30
CA GLY A 41 -26.59 1.49 27.59
C GLY A 41 -27.13 0.70 26.40
N ARG A 42 -26.60 -0.50 26.19
CA ARG A 42 -27.06 -1.43 25.14
C ARG A 42 -28.23 -2.30 25.58
N SER A 43 -28.44 -2.46 26.88
CA SER A 43 -29.52 -3.27 27.44
C SER A 43 -30.13 -2.63 28.70
N PRO A 44 -31.36 -2.07 28.62
CA PRO A 44 -32.12 -1.82 27.39
C PRO A 44 -31.44 -0.77 26.49
N PRO A 45 -31.58 -0.85 25.15
CA PRO A 45 -30.84 0.02 24.24
C PRO A 45 -31.34 1.47 24.32
N GLY A 46 -30.49 2.36 24.81
CA GLY A 46 -30.69 3.81 24.79
C GLY A 46 -30.48 4.40 23.39
N PRO A 47 -30.92 5.64 23.12
CA PRO A 47 -30.80 6.28 21.80
C PRO A 47 -29.35 6.41 21.28
N TYR A 48 -28.34 6.38 22.15
CA TYR A 48 -26.92 6.50 21.80
C TYR A 48 -26.13 5.21 22.09
N HIS A 49 -26.80 4.07 22.24
CA HIS A 49 -26.19 2.79 22.56
C HIS A 49 -25.07 2.34 21.60
N LEU A 50 -25.12 2.78 20.34
CA LEU A 50 -24.10 2.48 19.33
C LEU A 50 -22.73 3.09 19.65
N PHE A 51 -22.70 4.18 20.43
CA PHE A 51 -21.46 4.88 20.76
C PHE A 51 -20.70 4.24 21.92
N ALA A 52 -21.36 3.37 22.69
CA ALA A 52 -20.77 2.68 23.83
C ALA A 52 -19.52 1.89 23.40
N GLY A 53 -18.38 2.27 23.97
CA GLY A 53 -17.06 1.72 23.70
C GLY A 53 -16.40 2.20 22.40
N ARG A 54 -16.88 3.29 21.78
CA ARG A 54 -16.43 3.72 20.43
C ARG A 54 -16.20 5.22 20.31
N GLU A 55 -15.54 5.63 19.23
CA GLU A 55 -15.46 7.02 18.80
C GLU A 55 -16.78 7.47 18.16
N CYS A 56 -17.32 8.62 18.56
CA CYS A 56 -18.62 9.07 18.07
C CYS A 56 -18.67 10.50 17.54
N ALA A 57 -17.55 11.21 17.35
CA ALA A 57 -17.60 12.60 16.91
C ALA A 57 -18.26 12.78 15.55
N ARG A 58 -17.91 11.93 14.57
CA ARG A 58 -18.52 11.94 13.24
C ARG A 58 -20.03 11.72 13.30
N ALA A 59 -20.46 10.70 14.04
CA ALA A 59 -21.88 10.35 14.21
C ALA A 59 -22.67 11.47 14.91
N LEU A 60 -22.15 12.02 16.01
CA LEU A 60 -22.83 13.09 16.78
C LEU A 60 -22.89 14.43 16.04
N ALA A 61 -21.85 14.81 15.31
CA ALA A 61 -21.84 16.06 14.57
C ALA A 61 -22.76 16.06 13.35
N THR A 62 -23.16 14.88 12.90
CA THR A 62 -24.02 14.70 11.71
C THR A 62 -25.38 14.11 12.06
N MET A 63 -25.63 13.87 13.35
CA MET A 63 -26.83 13.20 13.86
C MET A 63 -27.08 11.84 13.19
N SER A 64 -26.01 11.15 12.79
CA SER A 64 -26.06 9.83 12.15
C SER A 64 -26.11 8.74 13.22
N MET A 65 -27.07 7.82 13.10
CA MET A 65 -27.11 6.56 13.84
C MET A 65 -26.70 5.37 12.96
N ASP A 66 -26.06 5.65 11.83
CA ASP A 66 -25.51 4.63 10.94
C ASP A 66 -24.26 3.99 11.59
N PRO A 67 -24.23 2.66 11.78
CA PRO A 67 -23.08 1.96 12.34
C PRO A 67 -21.76 2.24 11.62
N ASP A 68 -21.80 2.54 10.30
CA ASP A 68 -20.62 2.85 9.49
C ASP A 68 -20.03 4.23 9.79
N ASP A 69 -20.79 5.13 10.44
CA ASP A 69 -20.33 6.45 10.88
C ASP A 69 -19.79 6.42 12.34
N VAL A 70 -19.94 5.30 13.06
CA VAL A 70 -19.53 5.12 14.46
C VAL A 70 -18.20 4.36 14.56
N GLY A 71 -17.29 4.83 15.40
CA GLY A 71 -15.93 4.30 15.54
C GLY A 71 -14.92 4.93 14.57
N ARG A 72 -15.36 5.92 13.80
CA ARG A 72 -14.53 6.64 12.82
C ARG A 72 -13.96 7.92 13.40
N THR A 73 -12.64 8.05 13.32
CA THR A 73 -11.87 9.22 13.79
C THR A 73 -11.55 10.20 12.67
N ASP A 74 -11.99 9.94 11.43
CA ASP A 74 -11.68 10.71 10.22
C ASP A 74 -12.59 11.93 10.04
N VAL A 75 -12.64 12.78 11.06
CA VAL A 75 -13.49 13.99 11.09
C VAL A 75 -13.19 14.98 9.95
N GLY A 76 -12.07 14.82 9.25
CA GLY A 76 -11.69 15.59 8.07
C GLY A 76 -12.42 15.21 6.77
N ASP A 77 -13.02 14.02 6.68
CA ASP A 77 -13.86 13.61 5.54
C ASP A 77 -15.27 14.23 5.64
N LEU A 78 -15.29 15.55 5.56
CA LEU A 78 -16.51 16.34 5.44
C LEU A 78 -17.19 16.15 4.07
N ALA A 79 -16.57 15.48 3.10
CA ALA A 79 -17.11 15.35 1.74
C ALA A 79 -18.30 14.38 1.69
N ALA A 80 -18.19 13.21 2.33
CA ALA A 80 -19.31 12.27 2.47
C ALA A 80 -20.46 12.89 3.30
N LEU A 81 -20.12 13.67 4.32
CA LEU A 81 -21.08 14.38 5.17
C LEU A 81 -21.76 15.54 4.43
N THR A 82 -20.99 16.26 3.62
CA THR A 82 -21.50 17.32 2.72
C THR A 82 -22.43 16.71 1.70
N GLN A 83 -22.14 15.55 1.14
CA GLN A 83 -23.01 14.86 0.19
C GLN A 83 -24.33 14.40 0.83
N LYS A 84 -24.30 13.91 2.08
CA LYS A 84 -25.52 13.53 2.83
C LYS A 84 -26.41 14.74 3.19
N LEU A 85 -25.82 15.91 3.47
CA LEU A 85 -26.52 17.14 3.89
C LEU A 85 -26.72 18.19 2.76
N ALA A 86 -26.14 17.98 1.59
CA ALA A 86 -26.18 18.88 0.42
C ALA A 86 -27.58 19.06 -0.17
N SER A 87 -28.53 18.19 0.18
CA SER A 87 -29.93 18.31 -0.23
C SER A 87 -30.66 19.49 0.42
N ALA A 88 -30.10 20.10 1.48
CA ALA A 88 -30.74 21.19 2.22
C ALA A 88 -29.91 22.49 2.34
N MET A 89 -28.57 22.46 2.21
CA MET A 89 -27.68 23.60 2.46
C MET A 89 -26.42 23.58 1.58
N GLY A 90 -25.78 24.73 1.38
CA GLY A 90 -24.56 24.84 0.57
C GLY A 90 -23.32 24.21 1.24
N PRO A 91 -22.29 23.77 0.48
CA PRO A 91 -21.12 23.06 1.01
C PRO A 91 -20.36 23.79 2.13
N GLU A 92 -20.28 25.12 2.05
CA GLU A 92 -19.62 25.93 3.07
C GLU A 92 -20.48 26.10 4.32
N GLU A 93 -21.80 26.17 4.16
CA GLU A 93 -22.75 26.21 5.27
C GLU A 93 -22.77 24.89 6.02
N VAL A 94 -22.66 23.75 5.32
CA VAL A 94 -22.53 22.42 5.94
C VAL A 94 -21.24 22.30 6.72
N ARG A 95 -20.08 22.72 6.17
CA ARG A 95 -18.82 22.73 6.93
C ARG A 95 -18.91 23.59 8.19
N ASN A 96 -19.52 24.76 8.07
CA ASN A 96 -19.71 25.66 9.21
C ASN A 96 -20.69 25.08 10.25
N ALA A 97 -21.75 24.40 9.81
CA ALA A 97 -22.73 23.75 10.69
C ALA A 97 -22.12 22.54 11.42
N VAL A 98 -21.41 21.66 10.73
CA VAL A 98 -20.70 20.51 11.33
C VAL A 98 -19.61 20.99 12.29
N GLY A 99 -18.85 22.03 11.91
CA GLY A 99 -17.85 22.62 12.79
C GLY A 99 -18.44 23.26 14.06
N ARG A 100 -19.62 23.88 13.97
CA ARG A 100 -20.37 24.36 15.15
C ARG A 100 -20.87 23.19 16.00
N ALA A 101 -21.51 22.20 15.40
CA ALA A 101 -22.02 21.02 16.10
C ALA A 101 -20.90 20.27 16.84
N MET A 102 -19.71 20.14 16.24
CA MET A 102 -18.55 19.52 16.88
C MET A 102 -18.11 20.26 18.15
N ARG A 103 -18.05 21.60 18.10
CA ARG A 103 -17.69 22.42 19.28
C ARG A 103 -18.76 22.33 20.37
N ASP A 104 -20.03 22.45 19.98
CA ASP A 104 -21.15 22.39 20.90
C ASP A 104 -21.21 21.03 21.62
N TRP A 105 -20.97 19.93 20.89
CA TRP A 105 -20.91 18.59 21.48
C TRP A 105 -19.69 18.39 22.39
N GLN A 106 -18.52 18.91 22.00
CA GLN A 106 -17.32 18.85 22.84
C GLN A 106 -17.53 19.58 24.18
N GLU A 107 -18.13 20.77 24.16
CA GLU A 107 -18.45 21.53 25.37
C GLU A 107 -19.48 20.82 26.25
N ARG A 108 -20.55 20.29 25.64
CA ARG A 108 -21.60 19.55 26.37
C ARG A 108 -21.05 18.31 27.05
N LEU A 109 -20.22 17.52 26.36
CA LEU A 109 -19.61 16.32 26.92
C LEU A 109 -18.64 16.66 28.06
N ALA A 110 -17.81 17.68 27.89
CA ALA A 110 -16.88 18.13 28.92
C ALA A 110 -17.57 18.72 30.17
N GLN A 111 -18.75 19.33 30.02
CA GLN A 111 -19.53 19.85 31.15
C GLN A 111 -20.33 18.76 31.87
N SER A 112 -20.79 17.74 31.14
CA SER A 112 -21.74 16.74 31.66
C SER A 112 -21.07 15.47 32.16
N TYR A 113 -19.88 15.15 31.67
CA TYR A 113 -19.20 13.87 31.92
C TYR A 113 -17.74 14.08 32.29
N SER A 114 -17.22 13.18 33.11
CA SER A 114 -15.82 13.22 33.52
C SER A 114 -14.93 12.66 32.43
N MET A 115 -13.86 13.40 32.10
CA MET A 115 -12.79 12.88 31.22
C MET A 115 -11.99 11.82 31.99
N VAL A 116 -11.97 10.59 31.46
CA VAL A 116 -11.23 9.46 32.07
C VAL A 116 -9.94 9.13 31.33
N GLY A 117 -9.76 9.71 30.14
CA GLY A 117 -8.55 9.54 29.39
C GLY A 117 -8.60 10.11 27.99
N THR A 118 -7.64 9.69 27.18
CA THR A 118 -7.55 10.03 25.77
C THR A 118 -7.33 8.77 24.96
N MET A 119 -7.79 8.77 23.72
CA MET A 119 -7.44 7.74 22.77
C MET A 119 -5.94 7.83 22.51
N ARG A 120 -5.28 6.68 22.44
CA ARG A 120 -3.91 6.58 21.95
C ARG A 120 -3.88 7.31 20.60
N PRO A 121 -3.02 8.33 20.41
CA PRO A 121 -2.78 8.88 19.10
C PRO A 121 -2.45 7.71 18.19
N TRP A 122 -3.18 7.57 17.10
CA TRP A 122 -3.03 6.42 16.23
C TRP A 122 -1.64 6.49 15.57
N LEU A 123 -0.61 5.98 16.24
CA LEU A 123 0.55 5.43 15.56
C LEU A 123 0.01 4.24 14.78
N LYS A 124 -0.35 4.48 13.52
CA LYS A 124 -0.95 3.48 12.64
C LYS A 124 -0.03 2.24 12.63
N GLY A 125 -0.44 1.16 13.28
CA GLY A 125 0.20 -0.16 13.12
C GLY A 125 0.59 -0.88 14.41
N LYS A 126 -0.32 -1.73 14.90
CA LYS A 126 -0.13 -3.15 15.25
C LYS A 126 -1.27 -3.60 16.16
N VAL A 127 -2.15 -4.45 15.64
CA VAL A 127 -2.80 -5.50 16.44
C VAL A 127 -1.81 -6.65 16.42
N ASP A 128 -1.30 -7.06 17.57
CA ASP A 128 -0.51 -8.28 17.75
C ASP A 128 -1.20 -9.11 18.85
N ASP A 129 -1.81 -10.22 18.45
CA ASP A 129 -2.60 -11.14 19.28
C ASP A 129 -1.72 -12.10 20.10
N ARG A 130 -0.64 -11.62 20.71
CA ARG A 130 0.15 -12.40 21.66
C ARG A 130 0.49 -11.60 22.90
N ALA A 131 -0.22 -11.88 23.98
CA ALA A 131 0.09 -11.38 25.32
C ALA A 131 1.39 -12.03 25.85
N PRO A 132 2.42 -11.24 26.21
CA PRO A 132 3.40 -11.65 27.20
C PRO A 132 2.97 -11.11 28.58
N ALA A 133 3.02 -11.98 29.58
CA ALA A 133 2.71 -11.65 30.97
C ALA A 133 3.56 -10.46 31.50
N PRO A 134 3.04 -9.67 32.47
CA PRO A 134 3.70 -8.44 32.91
C PRO A 134 4.94 -8.76 33.76
N PRO A 135 6.11 -8.11 33.50
CA PRO A 135 7.17 -8.08 34.50
C PRO A 135 6.87 -7.00 35.54
N ARG A 136 7.08 -7.38 36.80
CA ARG A 136 6.86 -6.59 38.02
C ARG A 136 7.78 -5.35 38.10
N PRO A 137 7.42 -4.33 38.91
CA PRO A 137 8.19 -3.10 38.99
C PRO A 137 9.45 -3.30 39.84
N SER A 138 10.60 -2.84 39.33
CA SER A 138 11.76 -2.54 40.16
C SER A 138 12.41 -1.23 39.73
N THR A 139 12.14 -0.21 40.54
CA THR A 139 13.10 0.77 41.07
C THR A 139 14.22 1.26 40.14
N GLY A 140 14.01 2.49 39.67
CA GLY A 140 14.94 3.60 39.35
C GLY A 140 16.42 3.34 39.09
N LEU A 141 16.95 4.03 38.07
CA LEU A 141 18.30 4.59 38.07
C LEU A 141 18.44 5.69 36.99
N ARG A 142 19.15 6.77 37.36
CA ARG A 142 19.54 7.90 36.52
C ARG A 142 20.42 7.42 35.35
N GLY A 143 20.10 7.83 34.12
CA GLY A 143 20.96 7.65 32.94
C GLY A 143 21.41 8.99 32.38
N SER A 144 22.72 9.16 32.15
CA SER A 144 23.33 10.40 31.67
C SER A 144 23.25 10.51 30.13
N SER A 145 23.44 11.73 29.62
CA SER A 145 23.41 12.11 28.20
C SER A 145 24.39 11.37 27.28
N ALA A 146 25.23 10.48 27.81
CA ALA A 146 26.08 9.58 27.03
C ALA A 146 25.32 8.37 26.47
N GLN A 147 24.27 7.87 27.15
CA GLN A 147 23.46 6.73 26.66
C GLN A 147 22.57 7.09 25.47
N LEU A 148 22.16 8.37 25.36
CA LEU A 148 21.36 8.88 24.24
C LEU A 148 22.10 8.93 22.90
N ARG A 149 23.41 8.68 22.87
CA ARG A 149 24.21 8.64 21.63
C ARG A 149 24.42 7.23 21.08
N GLU A 150 24.13 6.19 21.86
CA GLU A 150 24.21 4.79 21.43
C GLU A 150 22.84 4.24 20.94
N GLU A 151 21.73 4.93 21.23
CA GLU A 151 20.37 4.53 20.82
C GLU A 151 20.01 4.83 19.35
N ALA A 152 20.99 5.10 18.48
CA ALA A 152 20.78 5.42 17.05
C ALA A 152 21.33 4.37 16.07
N GLU A 153 21.57 3.14 16.54
CA GLU A 153 21.54 1.95 15.68
C GLU A 153 20.29 1.16 16.04
N LEU A 154 19.10 1.65 15.64
CA LEU A 154 17.93 0.77 15.60
C LEU A 154 18.31 -0.43 14.72
N GLU A 155 18.31 -1.63 15.30
CA GLU A 155 18.57 -2.90 14.62
C GLU A 155 17.82 -2.90 13.28
N ARG A 156 18.57 -2.82 12.18
CA ARG A 156 17.96 -2.96 10.85
C ARG A 156 17.44 -4.39 10.79
N PRO A 157 16.13 -4.62 10.62
CA PRO A 157 15.59 -5.96 10.54
C PRO A 157 16.34 -6.73 9.45
N THR A 158 16.77 -7.94 9.78
CA THR A 158 17.40 -8.82 8.79
C THR A 158 16.35 -9.13 7.72
N PRO A 159 16.69 -8.98 6.42
CA PRO A 159 15.75 -9.30 5.36
C PRO A 159 15.25 -10.75 5.50
N GLY A 160 13.95 -10.97 5.30
CA GLY A 160 13.40 -12.33 5.27
C GLY A 160 14.00 -13.14 4.11
N PRO A 161 13.91 -14.47 4.11
CA PRO A 161 14.33 -15.25 2.95
C PRO A 161 13.44 -14.91 1.73
N PRO A 162 14.00 -14.91 0.51
CA PRO A 162 13.17 -14.82 -0.70
C PRO A 162 12.32 -16.08 -0.86
N GLU A 163 11.13 -15.93 -1.43
CA GLU A 163 10.17 -17.00 -1.69
C GLU A 163 9.81 -17.03 -3.18
N LEU A 164 9.82 -18.22 -3.81
CA LEU A 164 9.30 -18.40 -5.16
C LEU A 164 7.78 -18.47 -5.13
N VAL A 165 7.13 -17.38 -5.51
CA VAL A 165 5.66 -17.26 -5.48
C VAL A 165 5.02 -17.71 -6.79
N CYS A 166 5.75 -17.67 -7.91
CA CYS A 166 5.27 -18.16 -9.20
C CYS A 166 6.44 -18.64 -10.08
N ARG A 167 6.20 -19.68 -10.88
CA ARG A 167 7.18 -20.22 -11.83
C ARG A 167 7.11 -19.56 -13.20
N LYS A 168 5.90 -19.19 -13.64
CA LYS A 168 5.64 -18.51 -14.90
C LYS A 168 4.69 -17.34 -14.64
N PRO A 169 5.14 -16.07 -14.62
CA PRO A 169 6.54 -15.69 -14.78
C PRO A 169 7.33 -16.16 -13.56
N GLN A 170 8.66 -16.22 -13.68
CA GLN A 170 9.48 -16.44 -12.50
C GLN A 170 9.31 -15.23 -11.58
N LEU A 171 8.68 -15.41 -10.42
CA LEU A 171 8.28 -14.35 -9.51
C LEU A 171 8.75 -14.69 -8.10
N LEU A 172 9.60 -13.81 -7.56
CA LEU A 172 10.10 -13.87 -6.19
C LEU A 172 9.45 -12.79 -5.34
N LEU A 173 9.10 -13.14 -4.11
CA LEU A 173 8.69 -12.21 -3.06
C LEU A 173 9.67 -12.31 -1.90
N GLN A 174 10.18 -11.19 -1.43
CA GLN A 174 10.96 -11.14 -0.20
C GLN A 174 10.32 -10.13 0.75
N ARG A 175 9.86 -10.61 1.90
CA ARG A 175 9.30 -9.76 2.97
C ARG A 175 10.42 -9.14 3.80
N HIS A 176 10.15 -7.99 4.40
CA HIS A 176 11.13 -7.24 5.19
C HIS A 176 12.40 -6.90 4.39
N PHE A 177 12.29 -6.70 3.08
CA PHE A 177 13.39 -6.22 2.25
C PHE A 177 13.85 -4.83 2.70
N LEU A 178 12.96 -3.88 2.97
CA LEU A 178 13.31 -2.61 3.60
C LEU A 178 12.79 -2.52 5.02
N ALA A 179 13.52 -1.80 5.86
CA ALA A 179 13.01 -1.35 7.14
C ALA A 179 11.96 -0.24 6.91
N PRO A 180 10.92 -0.13 7.76
CA PRO A 180 9.91 0.93 7.64
C PRO A 180 10.50 2.35 7.64
N GLN A 181 11.64 2.57 8.30
CA GLN A 181 12.33 3.86 8.27
C GLN A 181 12.88 4.20 6.88
N ASP A 182 13.39 3.20 6.17
CA ASP A 182 13.96 3.38 4.83
C ASP A 182 12.82 3.64 3.83
N CYS A 183 11.66 2.98 4.00
CA CYS A 183 10.45 3.27 3.24
C CYS A 183 10.03 4.74 3.39
N ARG A 184 9.96 5.25 4.63
CA ARG A 184 9.64 6.67 4.89
C ARG A 184 10.68 7.61 4.30
N GLN A 185 11.96 7.26 4.38
CA GLN A 185 13.05 8.06 3.82
C GLN A 185 12.91 8.19 2.30
N LEU A 186 12.64 7.09 1.60
CA LEU A 186 12.45 7.05 0.15
C LEU A 186 11.20 7.81 -0.31
N ILE A 187 10.10 7.74 0.45
CA ILE A 187 8.91 8.57 0.21
C ILE A 187 9.27 10.06 0.35
N ALA A 188 10.01 10.44 1.40
CA ALA A 188 10.45 11.81 1.60
C ALA A 188 11.42 12.31 0.51
N MET A 189 12.30 11.44 0.00
CA MET A 189 13.16 11.75 -1.16
C MET A 189 12.33 11.96 -2.44
N THR A 190 11.34 11.09 -2.68
CA THR A 190 10.41 11.18 -3.81
C THR A 190 9.63 12.50 -3.79
N LEU A 191 9.07 12.86 -2.63
CA LEU A 191 8.35 14.12 -2.42
C LEU A 191 9.26 15.35 -2.58
N ARG A 192 10.49 15.31 -2.05
CA ARG A 192 11.47 16.40 -2.21
C ARG A 192 11.80 16.68 -3.68
N ARG A 193 11.93 15.64 -4.50
CA ARG A 193 12.17 15.81 -5.95
C ARG A 193 10.96 16.38 -6.69
N GLN A 194 9.76 16.29 -6.10
CA GLN A 194 8.49 16.73 -6.67
C GLN A 194 8.02 18.10 -6.15
N ALA A 195 8.84 18.81 -5.37
CA ALA A 195 8.51 20.10 -4.79
C ALA A 195 7.99 21.09 -5.86
N GLY A 196 6.67 21.30 -5.89
CA GLY A 196 5.97 22.15 -6.86
C GLY A 196 4.69 21.55 -7.48
N SER A 197 4.47 20.24 -7.40
CA SER A 197 3.31 19.56 -8.00
C SER A 197 2.10 19.48 -7.05
N ARG A 198 0.91 19.90 -7.50
CA ARG A 198 -0.37 19.57 -6.82
C ARG A 198 -0.68 18.08 -7.05
N PHE A 199 -0.91 17.32 -5.98
CA PHE A 199 -1.10 15.86 -6.04
C PHE A 199 -2.55 15.49 -6.42
N GLU A 200 -2.90 15.69 -7.69
CA GLU A 200 -4.14 15.18 -8.29
C GLU A 200 -3.88 14.01 -9.26
N LYS A 201 -2.60 13.72 -9.57
CA LYS A 201 -2.16 12.71 -10.55
C LYS A 201 -1.06 11.80 -10.03
N LYS A 202 -0.92 10.62 -10.65
CA LYS A 202 0.18 9.69 -10.41
C LYS A 202 1.53 10.40 -10.49
N VAL A 203 2.35 10.23 -9.46
CA VAL A 203 3.69 10.82 -9.38
C VAL A 203 4.72 9.77 -9.74
N ARG A 204 5.74 10.15 -10.52
CA ARG A 204 6.93 9.33 -10.78
C ARG A 204 8.17 10.20 -10.65
N ALA A 205 9.10 9.83 -9.78
CA ALA A 205 10.35 10.55 -9.56
C ALA A 205 11.54 9.59 -9.63
N PRO A 206 12.48 9.76 -10.59
CA PRO A 206 13.73 9.01 -10.57
C PRO A 206 14.60 9.46 -9.39
N LEU A 207 15.18 8.53 -8.65
CA LEU A 207 16.06 8.73 -7.52
C LEU A 207 17.47 8.28 -7.92
N GLU A 208 18.14 9.08 -8.75
CA GLU A 208 19.52 8.83 -9.18
C GLU A 208 20.45 8.89 -7.97
N VAL A 209 21.39 7.94 -7.86
CA VAL A 209 22.32 7.84 -6.72
C VAL A 209 23.20 9.09 -6.67
N GLU A 210 23.61 9.62 -7.82
CA GLU A 210 24.52 10.75 -7.95
C GLU A 210 23.83 12.13 -7.82
N ASP A 211 22.51 12.20 -7.56
CA ASP A 211 21.84 13.49 -7.42
C ASP A 211 22.44 14.29 -6.25
N PRO A 212 22.94 15.52 -6.48
CA PRO A 212 23.58 16.33 -5.45
C PRO A 212 22.62 16.76 -4.33
N ARG A 213 21.30 16.63 -4.52
CA ARG A 213 20.29 16.89 -3.48
C ARG A 213 20.36 15.90 -2.32
N TRP A 214 20.93 14.72 -2.55
CA TRP A 214 20.97 13.65 -1.56
C TRP A 214 22.09 13.87 -0.54
N SER A 215 21.79 13.54 0.71
CA SER A 215 22.83 13.42 1.73
C SER A 215 23.73 12.20 1.44
N PRO A 216 24.93 12.11 2.04
CA PRO A 216 25.74 10.90 1.95
C PRO A 216 25.02 9.62 2.41
N SER A 217 24.16 9.72 3.45
CA SER A 217 23.39 8.57 3.94
C SER A 217 22.27 8.15 2.99
N GLU A 218 21.64 9.10 2.31
CA GLU A 218 20.61 8.83 1.30
C GLU A 218 21.20 8.16 0.06
N ARG A 219 22.38 8.60 -0.39
CA ARG A 219 23.12 7.92 -1.46
C ARG A 219 23.50 6.50 -1.08
N ALA A 220 24.01 6.32 0.14
CA ALA A 220 24.35 4.99 0.66
C ALA A 220 23.12 4.08 0.75
N LEU A 221 21.94 4.62 1.10
CA LEU A 221 20.68 3.88 1.09
C LEU A 221 20.31 3.42 -0.32
N LEU A 222 20.31 4.34 -1.31
CA LEU A 222 19.99 3.98 -2.70
C LEU A 222 20.97 2.93 -3.26
N GLN A 223 22.27 3.12 -3.04
CA GLN A 223 23.29 2.17 -3.48
C GLN A 223 23.09 0.79 -2.84
N SER A 224 22.85 0.73 -1.52
CA SER A 224 22.58 -0.52 -0.82
C SER A 224 21.34 -1.23 -1.37
N ILE A 225 20.31 -0.49 -1.75
CA ILE A 225 19.10 -1.05 -2.38
C ILE A 225 19.46 -1.66 -3.74
N GLU A 226 20.21 -0.95 -4.58
CA GLU A 226 20.59 -1.46 -5.91
C GLU A 226 21.47 -2.72 -5.82
N GLU A 227 22.45 -2.74 -4.90
CA GLU A 227 23.31 -3.90 -4.63
C GLU A 227 22.49 -5.12 -4.23
N ARG A 228 21.52 -4.95 -3.32
CA ARG A 228 20.64 -6.04 -2.88
C ARG A 228 19.68 -6.52 -3.95
N ILE A 229 19.20 -5.63 -4.82
CA ILE A 229 18.44 -6.04 -6.02
C ILE A 229 19.34 -6.82 -6.98
N ALA A 230 20.60 -6.42 -7.16
CA ALA A 230 21.54 -7.15 -8.02
C ALA A 230 21.83 -8.56 -7.48
N GLU A 231 21.90 -8.74 -6.17
CA GLU A 231 22.00 -10.05 -5.51
C GLU A 231 20.75 -10.91 -5.78
N LEU A 232 19.55 -10.36 -5.54
CA LEU A 232 18.27 -11.06 -5.73
C LEU A 232 18.02 -11.47 -7.18
N THR A 233 18.34 -10.58 -8.12
CA THR A 233 18.07 -10.79 -9.55
C THR A 233 19.19 -11.56 -10.24
N GLY A 234 20.33 -11.67 -9.61
CA GLY A 234 21.52 -12.23 -10.21
C GLY A 234 22.13 -11.39 -11.35
N GLY A 235 21.59 -10.20 -11.64
CA GLY A 235 22.11 -9.30 -12.67
C GLY A 235 23.08 -8.27 -12.07
N PRO A 236 24.31 -8.12 -12.60
CA PRO A 236 25.28 -7.18 -12.05
C PRO A 236 24.80 -5.73 -12.14
N LEU A 237 25.39 -4.85 -11.33
CA LEU A 237 25.24 -3.41 -11.49
C LEU A 237 26.02 -2.91 -12.71
N HIS A 238 25.46 -2.01 -13.48
CA HIS A 238 26.16 -1.28 -14.54
C HIS A 238 25.56 0.11 -14.74
N GLY A 239 26.38 1.07 -15.17
CA GLY A 239 26.00 2.49 -15.24
C GLY A 239 25.01 2.86 -16.35
N GLU A 240 24.52 1.88 -17.12
CA GLU A 240 23.50 2.11 -18.15
C GLU A 240 22.08 1.85 -17.62
N GLU A 241 21.92 1.30 -16.42
CA GLU A 241 20.60 1.02 -15.85
C GLU A 241 19.85 2.30 -15.48
N THR A 242 18.53 2.28 -15.68
CA THR A 242 17.67 3.36 -15.18
C THR A 242 17.73 3.44 -13.66
N ALA A 243 17.70 4.66 -13.12
CA ALA A 243 17.61 4.89 -11.68
C ALA A 243 16.35 4.26 -11.07
N LEU A 244 16.38 4.05 -9.76
CA LEU A 244 15.18 3.72 -8.97
C LEU A 244 14.10 4.78 -9.18
N VAL A 245 12.84 4.38 -9.33
CA VAL A 245 11.72 5.30 -9.57
C VAL A 245 10.71 5.22 -8.43
N GLY A 246 10.64 6.29 -7.63
CA GLY A 246 9.62 6.46 -6.60
C GLY A 246 8.30 6.85 -7.24
N THR A 247 7.23 6.13 -6.89
CA THR A 247 5.90 6.30 -7.49
C THR A 247 4.82 6.39 -6.42
N LEU A 248 3.96 7.41 -6.54
CA LEU A 248 2.69 7.51 -5.81
C LEU A 248 1.54 7.20 -6.76
N THR A 249 0.71 6.23 -6.39
CA THR A 249 -0.60 5.99 -6.98
C THR A 249 -1.68 6.41 -5.97
N PRO A 250 -2.43 7.50 -6.22
CA PRO A 250 -3.49 7.93 -5.32
C PRO A 250 -4.73 7.04 -5.42
N GLY A 251 -5.52 6.97 -4.34
CA GLY A 251 -6.82 6.30 -4.33
C GLY A 251 -7.82 6.98 -5.28
N GLY A 252 -8.67 6.19 -5.94
CA GLY A 252 -9.65 6.71 -6.90
C GLY A 252 -9.08 7.22 -8.23
N HIS A 253 -7.80 7.00 -8.51
CA HIS A 253 -7.20 7.44 -9.77
C HIS A 253 -7.55 6.48 -10.91
N GLY A 254 -8.36 6.94 -11.86
CA GLY A 254 -8.99 6.08 -12.88
C GLY A 254 -10.42 5.80 -12.45
N GLY A 255 -11.38 6.55 -12.99
CA GLY A 255 -12.78 6.60 -12.55
C GLY A 255 -13.61 5.33 -12.78
N GLY A 256 -12.98 4.17 -12.79
CA GLY A 256 -13.62 2.88 -12.96
C GLY A 256 -13.14 1.86 -11.92
N SER A 257 -14.02 0.91 -11.61
CA SER A 257 -13.78 -0.19 -10.66
C SER A 257 -12.87 -1.29 -11.22
N SER A 258 -12.29 -1.11 -12.41
CA SER A 258 -11.57 -2.14 -13.15
C SER A 258 -10.13 -1.74 -13.50
N ILE A 259 -9.26 -2.74 -13.67
CA ILE A 259 -7.86 -2.52 -14.10
C ILE A 259 -7.76 -1.88 -15.50
N ALA A 260 -8.79 -2.05 -16.34
CA ALA A 260 -8.89 -1.44 -17.65
C ALA A 260 -8.99 0.10 -17.56
N ASP A 261 -9.54 0.62 -16.48
CA ASP A 261 -9.74 2.06 -16.25
C ASP A 261 -8.59 2.71 -15.46
N HIS A 262 -7.74 1.87 -14.84
CA HIS A 262 -6.79 2.32 -13.82
C HIS A 262 -5.35 2.46 -14.34
N LEU A 263 -4.91 1.72 -15.38
CA LEU A 263 -3.60 1.85 -16.07
C LEU A 263 -3.35 0.77 -17.15
N GLY A 264 -4.30 -0.11 -17.42
CA GLY A 264 -4.12 -1.24 -18.32
C GLY A 264 -3.12 -2.30 -17.81
N LEU A 265 -2.87 -3.30 -18.64
CA LEU A 265 -1.85 -4.32 -18.42
C LEU A 265 -0.69 -4.10 -19.40
N HIS A 266 0.51 -4.47 -18.98
CA HIS A 266 1.71 -4.32 -19.79
C HIS A 266 2.80 -5.34 -19.44
N VAL A 267 3.78 -5.44 -20.33
CA VAL A 267 5.11 -5.99 -20.05
C VAL A 267 6.11 -4.85 -19.97
N ASP A 268 7.14 -4.98 -19.13
CA ASP A 268 8.10 -3.90 -18.88
C ASP A 268 9.17 -3.73 -19.98
N THR A 269 8.78 -3.86 -21.25
CA THR A 269 9.65 -3.64 -22.42
C THR A 269 9.31 -2.38 -23.21
N ASN A 270 8.27 -1.63 -22.82
CA ASN A 270 7.60 -0.55 -23.59
C ASN A 270 8.46 0.62 -24.12
N ALA A 271 9.74 0.69 -23.75
CA ALA A 271 10.72 1.65 -24.26
C ALA A 271 12.16 1.11 -24.27
N ALA A 272 12.37 -0.11 -23.80
CA ALA A 272 13.68 -0.67 -23.52
C ALA A 272 13.59 -2.19 -23.67
N PRO A 273 13.71 -2.73 -24.90
CA PRO A 273 13.60 -4.16 -25.13
C PRO A 273 14.66 -4.93 -24.32
N TRP A 274 15.83 -4.38 -24.08
CA TRP A 274 16.87 -5.03 -23.27
C TRP A 274 16.56 -5.15 -21.77
N ARG A 275 15.39 -4.73 -21.27
CA ARG A 275 14.97 -5.05 -19.89
C ARG A 275 14.70 -6.54 -19.77
N PHE A 276 15.18 -7.13 -18.68
CA PHE A 276 15.01 -8.57 -18.43
C PHE A 276 14.29 -8.86 -17.11
N CYS A 277 14.29 -7.92 -16.18
CA CYS A 277 13.71 -8.12 -14.86
C CYS A 277 13.22 -6.79 -14.27
N THR A 278 12.10 -6.85 -13.54
CA THR A 278 11.54 -5.71 -12.81
C THR A 278 11.50 -6.05 -11.33
N ALA A 279 11.91 -5.08 -10.50
CA ALA A 279 11.76 -5.13 -9.06
C ALA A 279 10.83 -4.01 -8.60
N ILE A 280 9.79 -4.36 -7.85
CA ILE A 280 8.81 -3.45 -7.26
C ILE A 280 8.90 -3.60 -5.73
N ILE A 281 9.39 -2.56 -5.07
CA ILE A 281 9.39 -2.47 -3.61
C ILE A 281 8.17 -1.68 -3.16
N TYR A 282 7.39 -2.22 -2.24
CA TYR A 282 6.24 -1.54 -1.67
C TYR A 282 6.69 -0.68 -0.48
N LEU A 283 6.53 0.64 -0.60
CA LEU A 283 6.92 1.60 0.45
C LEU A 283 5.77 1.92 1.42
N SER A 284 4.56 1.46 1.11
CA SER A 284 3.39 1.52 1.99
C SER A 284 2.56 0.25 1.82
N SER A 285 1.86 -0.15 2.89
CA SER A 285 0.82 -1.18 2.82
C SER A 285 -0.50 -0.56 2.37
N VAL A 286 -1.33 -1.32 1.64
CA VAL A 286 -2.69 -0.92 1.26
C VAL A 286 -3.66 -1.98 1.80
N PRO A 287 -4.66 -1.66 2.64
CA PRO A 287 -5.48 -2.68 3.30
C PRO A 287 -6.27 -3.61 2.36
N CYS A 288 -6.73 -3.08 1.22
CA CYS A 288 -7.39 -3.82 0.16
C CYS A 288 -7.18 -3.12 -1.18
N GLY A 289 -7.15 -3.87 -2.28
CA GLY A 289 -6.83 -3.31 -3.59
C GLY A 289 -5.35 -2.97 -3.74
N GLY A 290 -4.99 -2.35 -4.86
CA GLY A 290 -3.61 -1.95 -5.13
C GLY A 290 -2.64 -3.12 -5.30
N GLU A 291 -3.11 -4.35 -5.51
CA GLU A 291 -2.27 -5.50 -5.82
C GLU A 291 -1.50 -5.29 -7.13
N THR A 292 -0.31 -5.90 -7.22
CA THR A 292 0.32 -6.13 -8.53
C THR A 292 -0.22 -7.45 -9.06
N VAL A 293 -1.00 -7.42 -10.14
CA VAL A 293 -1.67 -8.60 -10.70
C VAL A 293 -0.95 -9.11 -11.93
N PHE A 294 -0.90 -10.42 -12.11
CA PHE A 294 -0.29 -11.16 -13.21
C PHE A 294 -1.34 -12.13 -13.78
N PRO A 295 -2.21 -11.67 -14.70
CA PRO A 295 -3.34 -12.45 -15.20
C PRO A 295 -2.95 -13.74 -15.93
N ALA A 296 -1.78 -13.73 -16.57
CA ALA A 296 -1.25 -14.86 -17.32
C ALA A 296 -0.24 -15.69 -16.51
N ALA A 297 -0.25 -15.57 -15.18
CA ALA A 297 0.63 -16.36 -14.33
C ALA A 297 0.15 -17.80 -14.16
N ILE A 298 1.08 -18.76 -14.10
CA ILE A 298 0.85 -20.18 -13.80
C ILE A 298 1.78 -20.57 -12.65
N THR A 299 1.17 -20.93 -11.52
CA THR A 299 1.89 -21.22 -10.26
C THR A 299 2.40 -22.66 -10.25
N GLU A 300 1.50 -23.65 -10.23
CA GLU A 300 1.84 -25.08 -10.24
C GLU A 300 0.73 -25.90 -10.93
N GLY A 301 1.11 -27.04 -11.53
CA GLY A 301 0.16 -27.95 -12.17
C GLY A 301 -0.12 -27.61 -13.64
N LEU A 302 -1.16 -28.28 -14.18
CA LEU A 302 -1.72 -27.94 -15.48
C LEU A 302 -2.60 -26.69 -15.33
N PRO A 303 -2.50 -25.71 -16.24
CA PRO A 303 -3.30 -24.50 -16.16
C PRO A 303 -4.80 -24.81 -16.28
N SER A 304 -5.64 -23.99 -15.65
CA SER A 304 -7.09 -24.01 -15.89
C SER A 304 -7.42 -23.49 -17.30
N GLU A 305 -8.64 -23.73 -17.77
CA GLU A 305 -9.11 -23.16 -19.04
C GLU A 305 -9.03 -21.61 -19.02
N GLU A 306 -9.34 -20.97 -17.89
CA GLU A 306 -9.21 -19.51 -17.77
C GLU A 306 -7.75 -19.05 -17.83
N GLU A 307 -6.84 -19.77 -17.18
CA GLU A 307 -5.41 -19.47 -17.23
C GLU A 307 -4.84 -19.66 -18.64
N GLU A 308 -5.24 -20.72 -19.36
CA GLU A 308 -4.85 -20.96 -20.75
C GLU A 308 -5.33 -19.83 -21.68
N LEU A 309 -6.59 -19.40 -21.52
CA LEU A 309 -7.14 -18.28 -22.29
C LEU A 309 -6.39 -16.97 -22.02
N ALA A 310 -6.05 -16.70 -20.76
CA ALA A 310 -5.27 -15.52 -20.40
C ALA A 310 -3.85 -15.55 -21.00
N VAL A 311 -3.19 -16.70 -20.93
CA VAL A 311 -1.85 -16.90 -21.50
C VAL A 311 -1.86 -16.80 -23.03
N ASP A 312 -2.89 -17.32 -23.70
CA ASP A 312 -3.04 -17.20 -25.15
C ASP A 312 -3.31 -15.75 -25.55
N ALA A 313 -4.21 -15.04 -24.87
CA ALA A 313 -4.47 -13.62 -25.11
C ALA A 313 -3.19 -12.76 -24.93
N ALA A 314 -2.42 -13.01 -23.87
CA ALA A 314 -1.13 -12.36 -23.64
C ALA A 314 -0.12 -12.66 -24.74
N GLY A 315 -0.06 -13.90 -25.22
CA GLY A 315 0.79 -14.31 -26.34
C GLY A 315 0.42 -13.60 -27.64
N ARG A 316 -0.87 -13.60 -28.01
CA ARG A 316 -1.35 -12.95 -29.23
C ARG A 316 -1.10 -11.45 -29.24
N LEU A 317 -1.18 -10.77 -28.10
CA LEU A 317 -0.79 -9.35 -28.00
C LEU A 317 0.69 -9.13 -28.35
N LEU A 318 1.58 -9.94 -27.80
CA LEU A 318 3.02 -9.86 -28.09
C LEU A 318 3.32 -10.20 -29.55
N ASP A 319 2.68 -11.23 -30.10
CA ASP A 319 2.83 -11.62 -31.52
C ASP A 319 2.39 -10.51 -32.48
N LEU A 320 1.39 -9.72 -32.07
CA LEU A 320 0.92 -8.53 -32.79
C LEU A 320 1.79 -7.28 -32.53
N GLY A 321 2.83 -7.37 -31.70
CA GLY A 321 3.75 -6.28 -31.38
C GLY A 321 3.24 -5.32 -30.30
N PHE A 322 2.23 -5.70 -29.53
CA PHE A 322 1.71 -4.90 -28.43
C PHE A 322 2.29 -5.34 -27.09
N ASP A 323 2.70 -4.35 -26.33
CA ASP A 323 3.35 -4.47 -25.03
C ASP A 323 2.53 -3.80 -23.91
N HIS A 324 1.38 -3.22 -24.28
CA HIS A 324 0.43 -2.56 -23.40
C HIS A 324 -1.00 -2.69 -23.96
N THR A 325 -1.99 -2.99 -23.11
CA THR A 325 -3.39 -3.13 -23.54
C THR A 325 -3.97 -1.85 -24.10
N ASP A 326 -3.69 -0.70 -23.47
CA ASP A 326 -4.19 0.59 -23.94
C ASP A 326 -3.74 0.91 -25.37
N LYS A 327 -2.51 0.55 -25.74
CA LYS A 327 -2.03 0.69 -27.13
C LYS A 327 -2.85 -0.18 -28.07
N ALA A 328 -3.10 -1.43 -27.70
CA ALA A 328 -3.91 -2.38 -28.48
C ALA A 328 -5.40 -1.98 -28.59
N LEU A 329 -5.88 -1.11 -27.70
CA LEU A 329 -7.25 -0.61 -27.68
C LEU A 329 -7.41 0.74 -28.41
N LEU A 330 -6.33 1.31 -28.95
CA LEU A 330 -6.40 2.57 -29.71
C LEU A 330 -7.23 2.41 -30.99
N PRO A 331 -7.96 3.45 -31.41
CA PRO A 331 -8.65 3.43 -32.70
C PRO A 331 -7.67 3.26 -33.87
N GLY A 332 -7.97 2.34 -34.78
CA GLY A 332 -7.14 2.07 -35.97
C GLY A 332 -6.22 0.86 -35.85
N GLU A 333 -6.05 0.31 -34.65
CA GLU A 333 -5.32 -0.94 -34.45
C GLU A 333 -6.11 -2.17 -34.95
N PRO A 334 -5.43 -3.29 -35.25
CA PRO A 334 -6.09 -4.50 -35.72
C PRO A 334 -7.20 -4.97 -34.75
N PRO A 335 -8.39 -5.37 -35.24
CA PRO A 335 -9.47 -5.85 -34.39
C PRO A 335 -9.06 -7.00 -33.46
N GLN A 336 -8.12 -7.84 -33.92
CA GLN A 336 -7.55 -8.94 -33.14
C GLN A 336 -6.78 -8.46 -31.91
N ALA A 337 -6.09 -7.31 -32.00
CA ALA A 337 -5.36 -6.72 -30.88
C ALA A 337 -6.33 -6.24 -29.79
N ALA A 338 -7.39 -5.54 -30.17
CA ALA A 338 -8.43 -5.10 -29.25
C ALA A 338 -9.17 -6.27 -28.61
N ALA A 339 -9.41 -7.36 -29.36
CA ALA A 339 -10.01 -8.59 -28.83
C ALA A 339 -9.10 -9.24 -27.77
N ALA A 340 -7.83 -9.47 -28.09
CA ALA A 340 -6.86 -10.05 -27.16
C ALA A 340 -6.66 -9.17 -25.91
N ALA A 341 -6.63 -7.84 -26.05
CA ALA A 341 -6.55 -6.92 -24.92
C ALA A 341 -7.76 -7.04 -23.98
N ARG A 342 -8.98 -7.10 -24.52
CA ARG A 342 -10.21 -7.25 -23.71
C ARG A 342 -10.28 -8.61 -23.02
N GLU A 343 -9.87 -9.68 -23.69
CA GLU A 343 -9.80 -11.02 -23.10
C GLU A 343 -8.82 -11.04 -21.92
N LEU A 344 -7.60 -10.50 -22.11
CA LEU A 344 -6.60 -10.44 -21.06
C LEU A 344 -7.07 -9.57 -19.88
N LEU A 345 -7.68 -8.40 -20.14
CA LEU A 345 -8.26 -7.55 -19.09
C LEU A 345 -9.41 -8.26 -18.35
N GLY A 346 -10.24 -9.00 -19.07
CA GLY A 346 -11.32 -9.80 -18.50
C GLY A 346 -10.82 -10.88 -17.56
N SER A 347 -9.68 -11.52 -17.85
CA SER A 347 -9.09 -12.55 -16.99
C SER A 347 -8.74 -12.06 -15.58
N VAL A 348 -8.42 -10.77 -15.41
CA VAL A 348 -8.20 -10.16 -14.09
C VAL A 348 -9.49 -10.14 -13.27
N THR A 349 -10.63 -9.85 -13.91
CA THR A 349 -11.94 -9.86 -13.24
C THR A 349 -12.39 -11.28 -12.88
N ALA A 350 -11.93 -12.29 -13.62
CA ALA A 350 -12.12 -13.70 -13.30
C ALA A 350 -11.15 -14.23 -12.22
N ASN A 351 -10.29 -13.36 -11.66
CA ASN A 351 -9.26 -13.70 -10.67
C ASN A 351 -8.30 -14.81 -11.16
N SER A 352 -8.02 -14.83 -12.46
CA SER A 352 -7.02 -15.72 -13.07
C SER A 352 -5.60 -15.27 -12.72
N GLY A 353 -4.68 -16.24 -12.63
CA GLY A 353 -3.26 -16.02 -12.44
C GLY A 353 -2.85 -15.74 -10.99
N ARG A 354 -2.01 -14.73 -10.78
CA ARG A 354 -1.41 -14.43 -9.47
C ARG A 354 -1.46 -12.96 -9.14
N SER A 355 -1.58 -12.64 -7.85
CA SER A 355 -1.49 -11.28 -7.35
C SER A 355 -0.51 -11.19 -6.18
N VAL A 356 0.15 -10.04 -6.07
CA VAL A 356 1.01 -9.69 -4.94
C VAL A 356 0.45 -8.46 -4.26
N HIS A 357 0.07 -8.64 -3.00
CA HIS A 357 -0.48 -7.59 -2.17
C HIS A 357 0.63 -6.64 -1.67
N PRO A 358 0.42 -5.32 -1.70
CA PRO A 358 1.40 -4.35 -1.24
C PRO A 358 1.55 -4.40 0.29
N GLU A 359 2.70 -4.90 0.75
CA GLU A 359 3.10 -4.88 2.16
C GLU A 359 4.35 -4.01 2.32
N GLU A 360 4.30 -3.00 3.19
CA GLU A 360 5.42 -2.09 3.45
C GLU A 360 6.73 -2.85 3.69
N GLY A 361 7.75 -2.47 2.94
CA GLY A 361 9.09 -3.04 3.03
C GLY A 361 9.27 -4.36 2.29
N SER A 362 8.24 -4.93 1.66
CA SER A 362 8.40 -6.10 0.80
C SER A 362 8.84 -5.74 -0.62
N ILE A 363 9.51 -6.66 -1.30
CA ILE A 363 9.91 -6.55 -2.71
C ILE A 363 9.34 -7.72 -3.52
N CYS A 364 8.73 -7.38 -4.65
CA CYS A 364 8.32 -8.33 -5.69
C CYS A 364 9.27 -8.20 -6.87
N VAL A 365 9.92 -9.30 -7.26
CA VAL A 365 10.87 -9.36 -8.37
C VAL A 365 10.36 -10.37 -9.39
N PHE A 366 10.25 -9.98 -10.64
CA PHE A 366 9.84 -10.89 -11.71
C PHE A 366 10.65 -10.69 -12.98
N TRP A 367 10.82 -11.77 -13.74
CA TRP A 367 11.54 -11.75 -15.01
C TRP A 367 10.57 -11.49 -16.16
N THR A 368 10.89 -10.48 -16.95
CA THR A 368 10.13 -10.07 -18.15
C THR A 368 10.56 -10.85 -19.39
N ARG A 369 11.62 -11.67 -19.27
CA ARG A 369 12.16 -12.51 -20.35
C ARG A 369 12.33 -13.96 -19.94
N GLN A 370 12.23 -14.85 -20.92
CA GLN A 370 12.41 -16.30 -20.79
C GLN A 370 13.89 -16.70 -20.96
N ASP A 371 14.20 -17.99 -20.77
CA ASP A 371 15.57 -18.53 -20.86
C ASP A 371 16.16 -18.45 -22.29
N ASP A 372 15.33 -18.24 -23.30
CA ASP A 372 15.71 -17.97 -24.70
C ASP A 372 15.89 -16.47 -24.99
N GLY A 373 15.69 -15.63 -23.99
CA GLY A 373 15.77 -14.18 -24.13
C GLY A 373 14.52 -13.54 -24.69
N GLU A 374 13.48 -14.26 -25.12
CA GLU A 374 12.22 -13.69 -25.62
C GLU A 374 11.38 -13.09 -24.48
N ILE A 375 10.43 -12.20 -24.82
CA ILE A 375 9.53 -11.62 -23.83
C ILE A 375 8.67 -12.74 -23.22
N ASP A 376 8.58 -12.77 -21.88
CA ASP A 376 7.78 -13.76 -21.17
C ASP A 376 6.31 -13.33 -21.17
N ARG A 377 5.46 -14.02 -21.93
CA ARG A 377 4.01 -13.75 -21.96
C ARG A 377 3.30 -13.89 -20.61
N HIS A 378 3.90 -14.58 -19.65
CA HIS A 378 3.33 -14.68 -18.30
C HIS A 378 3.64 -13.44 -17.46
N SER A 379 4.60 -12.60 -17.91
CA SER A 379 5.02 -11.38 -17.20
C SER A 379 4.12 -10.16 -17.44
N TRP A 380 3.03 -10.31 -18.22
CA TRP A 380 1.99 -9.29 -18.30
C TRP A 380 1.43 -9.01 -16.91
N HIS A 381 1.44 -7.74 -16.52
CA HIS A 381 1.02 -7.33 -15.20
C HIS A 381 0.43 -5.92 -15.19
N GLY A 382 -0.18 -5.57 -14.06
CA GLY A 382 -0.72 -4.24 -13.82
C GLY A 382 -1.00 -4.00 -12.34
N GLY A 383 -1.39 -2.77 -12.01
CA GLY A 383 -1.81 -2.41 -10.66
C GLY A 383 -3.33 -2.45 -10.56
N ALA A 384 -3.87 -3.28 -9.66
CA ALA A 384 -5.27 -3.23 -9.30
C ALA A 384 -5.64 -1.84 -8.73
N PRO A 385 -6.91 -1.42 -8.83
CA PRO A 385 -7.33 -0.11 -8.34
C PRO A 385 -7.03 0.07 -6.85
N VAL A 386 -6.57 1.27 -6.48
CA VAL A 386 -6.44 1.67 -5.08
C VAL A 386 -7.77 2.30 -4.64
N PRO A 387 -8.41 1.83 -3.55
CA PRO A 387 -9.70 2.34 -3.10
C PRO A 387 -9.71 3.87 -2.90
N GLU A 388 -10.86 4.50 -3.14
CA GLU A 388 -11.08 5.93 -2.88
C GLU A 388 -10.90 6.28 -1.39
N GLY A 389 -10.45 7.51 -1.13
CA GLY A 389 -10.14 8.03 0.21
C GLY A 389 -8.64 8.21 0.44
N ASP A 390 -8.23 8.35 1.70
CA ASP A 390 -6.83 8.61 2.10
C ASP A 390 -5.91 7.36 2.01
N CYS A 391 -6.16 6.45 1.06
CA CYS A 391 -5.34 5.27 0.79
C CYS A 391 -4.37 5.53 -0.38
N TRP A 392 -3.07 5.58 -0.09
CA TRP A 392 -2.04 5.94 -1.07
C TRP A 392 -1.04 4.79 -1.22
N LYS A 393 -0.88 4.29 -2.44
CA LYS A 393 0.11 3.24 -2.74
C LYS A 393 1.43 3.88 -3.17
N TRP A 394 2.46 3.71 -2.34
CA TRP A 394 3.82 4.11 -2.64
C TRP A 394 4.65 2.90 -3.06
N THR A 395 5.36 3.03 -4.16
CA THR A 395 6.27 2.00 -4.66
C THR A 395 7.61 2.58 -5.09
N LEU A 396 8.66 1.80 -5.01
CA LEU A 396 9.95 2.07 -5.62
C LEU A 396 10.20 0.98 -6.67
N GLN A 397 10.37 1.37 -7.93
CA GLN A 397 10.59 0.43 -9.03
C GLN A 397 12.04 0.50 -9.52
N LYS A 398 12.65 -0.65 -9.82
CA LYS A 398 13.90 -0.76 -10.59
C LYS A 398 13.63 -1.62 -11.81
N PHE A 399 14.01 -1.12 -12.98
CA PHE A 399 14.14 -1.95 -14.18
C PHE A 399 15.60 -2.39 -14.28
N LYS A 400 15.81 -3.71 -14.26
CA LYS A 400 17.12 -4.31 -14.49
C LYS A 400 17.31 -4.53 -15.98
N GLU A 401 18.47 -4.11 -16.46
CA GLU A 401 18.77 -4.04 -17.88
C GLU A 401 19.90 -5.00 -18.23
N VAL A 402 19.84 -5.56 -19.44
CA VAL A 402 20.95 -6.34 -19.96
C VAL A 402 22.08 -5.35 -20.30
N PRO A 403 23.34 -5.57 -19.85
CA PRO A 403 24.44 -4.65 -20.12
C PRO A 403 24.63 -4.35 -21.61
N GLY A 404 25.04 -3.13 -21.94
CA GLY A 404 25.25 -2.68 -23.32
C GLY A 404 26.22 -3.56 -24.12
N SER A 405 27.19 -4.16 -23.43
CA SER A 405 28.18 -5.07 -24.00
C SER A 405 27.61 -6.40 -24.52
N VAL A 406 26.44 -6.82 -24.04
CA VAL A 406 25.84 -8.12 -24.43
C VAL A 406 24.42 -7.98 -25.00
N ARG A 407 23.71 -6.87 -24.78
CA ARG A 407 22.29 -6.74 -25.18
C ARG A 407 22.02 -6.68 -26.69
N GLN A 408 23.05 -6.47 -27.51
CA GLN A 408 22.92 -6.40 -28.99
C GLN A 408 23.01 -7.77 -29.66
N ASP A 409 23.56 -8.77 -28.97
CA ASP A 409 23.64 -10.15 -29.46
C ASP A 409 22.51 -10.97 -28.82
N PRO A 410 21.54 -11.47 -29.60
CA PRO A 410 20.43 -12.27 -29.08
C PRO A 410 20.87 -13.50 -28.29
N ALA A 411 21.94 -14.18 -28.71
CA ALA A 411 22.44 -15.36 -28.02
C ALA A 411 23.08 -14.99 -26.68
N ALA A 412 23.90 -13.94 -26.66
CA ALA A 412 24.51 -13.44 -25.43
C ALA A 412 23.46 -12.88 -24.45
N LEU A 413 22.41 -12.23 -24.96
CA LEU A 413 21.26 -11.78 -24.17
C LEU A 413 20.53 -12.98 -23.57
N ALA A 414 20.20 -13.99 -24.37
CA ALA A 414 19.52 -15.21 -23.90
C ALA A 414 20.34 -15.92 -22.81
N ASP A 415 21.65 -16.06 -23.00
CA ASP A 415 22.56 -16.64 -22.02
C ASP A 415 22.60 -15.82 -20.72
N PHE A 416 22.65 -14.50 -20.82
CA PHE A 416 22.57 -13.60 -19.67
C PHE A 416 21.25 -13.77 -18.91
N VAL A 417 20.10 -13.77 -19.61
CA VAL A 417 18.78 -13.93 -18.98
C VAL A 417 18.67 -15.30 -18.33
N ARG A 418 19.09 -16.38 -19.00
CA ARG A 418 19.10 -17.74 -18.44
C ARG A 418 19.95 -17.83 -17.18
N HIS A 419 21.13 -17.20 -17.18
CA HIS A 419 22.00 -17.16 -16.01
C HIS A 419 21.34 -16.45 -14.82
N THR A 420 20.77 -15.26 -15.03
CA THR A 420 20.10 -14.49 -13.96
C THR A 420 18.90 -15.24 -13.38
N ARG A 421 18.05 -15.83 -14.24
CA ARG A 421 16.92 -16.70 -13.83
C ARG A 421 17.39 -17.91 -13.04
N GLY A 422 18.45 -18.57 -13.50
CA GLY A 422 19.07 -19.71 -12.81
C GLY A 422 19.58 -19.34 -11.42
N ARG A 423 20.31 -18.23 -11.27
CA ARG A 423 20.81 -17.75 -9.97
C ARG A 423 19.67 -17.49 -8.99
N ALA A 424 18.61 -16.83 -9.45
CA ALA A 424 17.46 -16.55 -8.61
C ALA A 424 16.74 -17.83 -8.11
N ARG A 425 16.72 -18.91 -8.89
CA ARG A 425 16.19 -20.21 -8.45
C ARG A 425 17.06 -20.88 -7.38
N THR A 426 18.35 -20.53 -7.27
CA THR A 426 19.22 -21.07 -6.21
C THR A 426 19.05 -20.37 -4.87
N LEU A 427 18.34 -19.24 -4.82
CA LEU A 427 18.08 -18.48 -3.60
C LEU A 427 16.87 -19.01 -2.81
N VAL A 428 16.06 -19.89 -3.41
CA VAL A 428 14.72 -20.30 -2.94
C VAL A 428 14.54 -21.80 -2.89
#